data_AF-A0A5M3YWI9-F1
#
_entry.id   AF-A0A5M3YWI9-F1
#
_cell.length_a   1.000
_cell.length_b   1.000
_cell.length_c   1.000
_cell.angle_alpha   90.00
_cell.angle_beta   90.00
_cell.angle_gamma   90.00
#
_symmetry.space_group_name_H-M   'P 1'
#
loop_
_entity.id
_entity.type
_entity.pdbx_description
1 polymer ?
#
loop_
_entity_poly.entity_id
_entity_poly.type
_entity_poly.pdbx_seq_one_letter_code
_entity_poly.pdbx_strand_id
1 'polypeptide(L)'
;MLHFRGLFPALLLSLLLPLVSSEHTSNWAVLVSTSRFWFNYRHLANVLSLYRTVKRLGIPDSQIILMLPDDMACNPRNAFPGTVYSNADRAVDLYGDNIEVDYRGYEVTVENFIRLLTDRLDEDVPRSKRLGSDAGSNVLVYMTGHGGDQFLKFQDAEEIGAWDLADAFGQMWEKKRYHELLFMIDTCQANTMYTHFYSPNIIATGSSALDESSYSHHADNDVGVAVIDRWTYYVLEFLETQVTSANSKLTLGDLFDSYDEAKIHSQPGVRWDLFPGGEPEGRLRTVVDFFGNVQNIEVENANATEPGSLREDLLEIARLVEKWRARDREYFATSNGTASVTEPPSGRSESVELHRSSRREAVQPAKMAGETPWERRALGASVLGVCAAVWFAGSILGRPSS
;
A
#
# COMPACT_ATOMS: atom_id res chain seq x y z
N MET A 1 50.71 57.54 30.45
CA MET A 1 49.65 58.27 29.70
C MET A 1 48.77 57.24 29.01
N LEU A 2 47.45 57.29 29.30
CA LEU A 2 46.26 56.73 28.60
C LEU A 2 46.26 55.23 28.22
N HIS A 3 45.45 54.31 28.77
CA HIS A 3 43.96 54.14 28.78
C HIS A 3 43.25 54.21 27.41
N PHE A 4 42.76 53.06 26.92
CA PHE A 4 41.36 52.74 26.48
C PHE A 4 41.34 51.36 25.76
N ARG A 5 40.76 50.30 26.35
CA ARG A 5 39.37 49.79 26.18
C ARG A 5 39.01 49.30 24.77
N GLY A 6 38.65 48.02 24.70
CA GLY A 6 37.95 47.39 23.57
C GLY A 6 37.54 45.96 23.91
N LEU A 7 36.47 45.79 24.70
CA LEU A 7 35.74 44.53 24.81
C LEU A 7 34.99 44.30 23.50
N PHE A 8 35.19 43.12 22.88
CA PHE A 8 34.19 42.51 22.00
C PHE A 8 34.10 41.02 22.39
N PRO A 9 32.98 40.56 22.98
CA PRO A 9 32.69 39.15 23.01
C PRO A 9 32.26 38.76 21.60
N ALA A 10 33.02 37.90 20.94
CA ALA A 10 32.58 37.25 19.72
C ALA A 10 31.37 36.37 20.08
N LEU A 11 30.19 36.83 19.68
CA LEU A 11 28.96 36.06 19.71
C LEU A 11 29.18 34.83 18.79
N LEU A 12 29.49 33.68 19.38
CA LEU A 12 29.36 32.41 18.69
C LEU A 12 27.86 32.15 18.57
N LEU A 13 27.28 32.62 17.47
CA LEU A 13 25.95 32.21 17.05
C LEU A 13 26.08 30.75 16.59
N SER A 14 25.96 29.83 17.55
CA SER A 14 25.75 28.43 17.27
C SER A 14 24.47 28.30 16.45
N LEU A 15 24.60 28.20 15.13
CA LEU A 15 23.57 27.61 14.29
C LEU A 15 23.41 26.16 14.76
N LEU A 16 22.54 25.97 15.75
CA LEU A 16 21.80 24.72 15.90
C LEU A 16 20.89 24.65 14.69
N LEU A 17 21.44 24.20 13.56
CA LEU A 17 20.61 23.49 12.59
C LEU A 17 19.96 22.38 13.39
N PRO A 18 18.62 22.28 13.45
CA PRO A 18 18.02 21.08 13.99
C PRO A 18 18.65 19.94 13.21
N LEU A 19 19.26 18.99 13.94
CA LEU A 19 19.57 17.69 13.40
C LEU A 19 18.20 17.10 13.08
N VAL A 20 17.70 17.38 11.87
CA VAL A 20 16.51 16.74 11.34
C VAL A 20 16.94 15.29 11.25
N SER A 21 16.49 14.49 12.22
CA SER A 21 16.38 13.05 12.03
C SER A 21 15.70 12.89 10.68
N SER A 22 16.38 12.26 9.73
CA SER A 22 15.86 12.12 8.38
C SER A 22 14.70 11.12 8.43
N GLU A 23 13.54 11.60 8.87
CA GLU A 23 12.27 10.92 8.70
C GLU A 23 11.83 11.20 7.27
N HIS A 24 11.73 10.16 6.47
CA HIS A 24 11.21 10.20 5.12
C HIS A 24 9.72 10.60 5.14
N THR A 25 9.27 11.29 4.09
CA THR A 25 7.93 11.89 4.02
C THR A 25 6.90 10.98 3.38
N SER A 26 7.34 9.98 2.60
CA SER A 26 6.45 8.99 2.00
C SER A 26 7.19 7.70 1.63
N ASN A 27 6.43 6.62 1.48
CA ASN A 27 6.93 5.32 1.05
C ASN A 27 6.26 4.92 -0.27
N TRP A 28 7.07 4.49 -1.23
CA TRP A 28 6.63 3.99 -2.52
C TRP A 28 7.09 2.55 -2.71
N ALA A 29 6.26 1.74 -3.37
CA ALA A 29 6.63 0.38 -3.74
C ALA A 29 6.52 0.19 -5.25
N VAL A 30 7.53 -0.41 -5.87
CA VAL A 30 7.52 -0.85 -7.28
C VAL A 30 7.70 -2.36 -7.26
N LEU A 31 6.64 -3.10 -7.57
CA LEU A 31 6.57 -4.55 -7.44
C LEU A 31 6.39 -5.18 -8.82
N VAL A 32 7.39 -5.94 -9.26
CA VAL A 32 7.51 -6.40 -10.65
C VAL A 32 7.65 -7.91 -10.73
N SER A 33 6.66 -8.56 -11.34
CA SER A 33 6.84 -9.91 -11.85
C SER A 33 7.33 -9.79 -13.29
N THR A 34 8.36 -10.54 -13.65
CA THR A 34 8.96 -10.45 -14.99
C THR A 34 8.67 -11.67 -15.85
N SER A 35 8.08 -12.72 -15.27
CA SER A 35 7.82 -13.98 -15.96
C SER A 35 6.36 -14.19 -16.32
N ARG A 36 6.13 -14.65 -17.55
CA ARG A 36 4.81 -15.03 -18.08
C ARG A 36 4.63 -16.56 -18.11
N PHE A 37 3.43 -17.01 -18.48
CA PHE A 37 3.01 -18.41 -18.59
C PHE A 37 2.73 -19.12 -17.26
N TRP A 38 1.83 -20.10 -17.33
CA TRP A 38 1.31 -20.83 -16.16
C TRP A 38 2.38 -21.47 -15.28
N PHE A 39 3.44 -22.02 -15.87
CA PHE A 39 4.52 -22.67 -15.10
C PHE A 39 5.35 -21.69 -14.24
N ASN A 40 5.16 -20.39 -14.44
CA ASN A 40 5.78 -19.32 -13.65
C ASN A 40 4.81 -18.66 -12.66
N TYR A 41 3.70 -19.32 -12.34
CA TYR A 41 2.68 -18.86 -11.39
C TYR A 41 3.27 -18.20 -10.13
N ARG A 42 4.27 -18.85 -9.52
CA ARG A 42 4.96 -18.38 -8.32
C ARG A 42 5.50 -16.94 -8.39
N HIS A 43 6.03 -16.50 -9.53
CA HIS A 43 6.59 -15.15 -9.63
C HIS A 43 5.50 -14.07 -9.51
N LEU A 44 4.31 -14.34 -10.07
CA LEU A 44 3.14 -13.48 -9.87
C LEU A 44 2.65 -13.56 -8.41
N ALA A 45 2.55 -14.76 -7.83
CA ALA A 45 2.11 -14.95 -6.45
C ALA A 45 3.04 -14.29 -5.42
N ASN A 46 4.36 -14.32 -5.63
CA ASN A 46 5.37 -13.61 -4.84
C ASN A 46 5.05 -12.11 -4.78
N VAL A 47 4.86 -11.49 -5.95
CA VAL A 47 4.57 -10.06 -6.09
C VAL A 47 3.23 -9.70 -5.44
N LEU A 48 2.18 -10.50 -5.65
CA LEU A 48 0.89 -10.26 -5.02
C LEU A 48 0.94 -10.40 -3.50
N SER A 49 1.72 -11.34 -2.98
CA SER A 49 1.94 -11.48 -1.53
C SER A 49 2.61 -10.25 -0.94
N LEU A 50 3.63 -9.69 -1.61
CA LEU A 50 4.25 -8.44 -1.18
C LEU A 50 3.32 -7.23 -1.34
N TYR A 51 2.56 -7.15 -2.43
CA TYR A 51 1.52 -6.12 -2.62
C TYR A 51 0.55 -6.10 -1.43
N ARG A 52 0.05 -7.26 -1.03
CA ARG A 52 -0.82 -7.38 0.15
C ARG A 52 -0.11 -6.98 1.44
N THR A 53 1.18 -7.30 1.56
CA THR A 53 1.98 -6.95 2.74
C THR A 53 2.13 -5.43 2.88
N VAL A 54 2.52 -4.73 1.81
CA VAL A 54 2.66 -3.26 1.85
C VAL A 54 1.32 -2.57 2.07
N LYS A 55 0.22 -3.08 1.49
CA LYS A 55 -1.13 -2.56 1.74
C LYS A 55 -1.58 -2.77 3.17
N ARG A 56 -1.32 -3.95 3.74
CA ARG A 56 -1.64 -4.27 5.13
C ARG A 56 -0.88 -3.36 6.09
N LEU A 57 0.35 -2.99 5.75
CA LEU A 57 1.17 -2.05 6.50
C LEU A 57 0.87 -0.57 6.17
N GLY A 58 -0.10 -0.34 5.28
CA GLY A 58 -0.79 0.93 5.10
C GLY A 58 -0.38 1.74 3.86
N ILE A 59 0.55 1.26 3.03
CA ILE A 59 0.88 1.98 1.79
C ILE A 59 -0.36 1.96 0.87
N PRO A 60 -0.88 3.13 0.45
CA PRO A 60 -2.04 3.21 -0.42
C PRO A 60 -1.70 2.81 -1.86
N ASP A 61 -2.69 2.36 -2.65
CA ASP A 61 -2.49 1.96 -4.05
C ASP A 61 -1.89 3.06 -4.91
N SER A 62 -2.21 4.33 -4.62
CA SER A 62 -1.60 5.49 -5.30
C SER A 62 -0.08 5.61 -5.12
N GLN A 63 0.52 4.82 -4.22
CA GLN A 63 1.95 4.74 -3.93
C GLN A 63 2.55 3.36 -4.23
N ILE A 64 1.79 2.45 -4.83
CA ILE A 64 2.25 1.12 -5.23
C ILE A 64 2.13 1.01 -6.74
N ILE A 65 3.25 0.77 -7.42
CA ILE A 65 3.27 0.44 -8.84
C ILE A 65 3.37 -1.08 -8.98
N LEU A 66 2.34 -1.69 -9.53
CA LEU A 66 2.25 -3.14 -9.70
C LEU A 66 2.33 -3.53 -11.19
N MET A 67 3.34 -4.34 -11.54
CA MET A 67 3.57 -4.82 -12.90
C MET A 67 3.41 -6.34 -12.98
N LEU A 68 2.37 -6.80 -13.69
CA LEU A 68 2.05 -8.23 -13.87
C LEU A 68 2.02 -8.60 -15.36
N PRO A 69 2.94 -9.44 -15.84
CA PRO A 69 3.11 -9.75 -17.27
C PRO A 69 2.10 -10.78 -17.78
N ASP A 70 1.33 -11.40 -16.89
CA ASP A 70 0.30 -12.39 -17.21
C ASP A 70 -0.78 -12.36 -16.12
N ASP A 71 -1.96 -12.90 -16.42
CA ASP A 71 -3.08 -12.97 -15.47
C ASP A 71 -3.34 -14.44 -15.13
N MET A 72 -2.80 -14.89 -13.98
CA MET A 72 -3.01 -16.26 -13.50
C MET A 72 -4.44 -16.46 -12.97
N ALA A 73 -5.12 -15.41 -12.50
CA ALA A 73 -6.48 -15.50 -11.99
C ALA A 73 -7.45 -15.86 -13.12
N CYS A 74 -7.26 -15.29 -14.32
CA CYS A 74 -8.08 -15.55 -15.51
C CYS A 74 -7.52 -16.65 -16.43
N ASN A 75 -6.44 -17.32 -16.06
CA ASN A 75 -5.85 -18.35 -16.91
C ASN A 75 -6.77 -19.58 -17.05
N PRO A 76 -7.01 -20.13 -18.25
CA PRO A 76 -7.85 -21.33 -18.42
C PRO A 76 -7.34 -22.59 -17.70
N ARG A 77 -6.07 -22.62 -17.29
CA ARG A 77 -5.49 -23.70 -16.48
C ARG A 77 -5.78 -23.55 -14.99
N ASN A 78 -6.23 -22.39 -14.55
CA ASN A 78 -6.51 -22.15 -13.14
C ASN A 78 -7.78 -22.91 -12.73
N ALA A 79 -7.61 -23.89 -11.85
CA ALA A 79 -8.71 -24.64 -11.26
C ALA A 79 -9.62 -23.77 -10.38
N PHE A 80 -9.17 -22.58 -9.98
CA PHE A 80 -9.87 -21.61 -9.15
C PHE A 80 -9.99 -20.26 -9.88
N PRO A 81 -10.97 -20.11 -10.78
CA PRO A 81 -11.10 -18.89 -11.58
C PRO A 81 -11.26 -17.64 -10.73
N GLY A 82 -10.52 -16.59 -11.07
CA GLY A 82 -10.58 -15.29 -10.40
C GLY A 82 -9.74 -15.18 -9.13
N THR A 83 -9.02 -16.24 -8.72
CA THR A 83 -8.22 -16.22 -7.50
C THR A 83 -6.77 -16.67 -7.73
N VAL A 84 -5.88 -16.25 -6.83
CA VAL A 84 -4.46 -16.65 -6.82
C VAL A 84 -4.06 -17.02 -5.40
N TYR A 85 -3.31 -18.11 -5.20
CA TYR A 85 -2.90 -18.60 -3.88
C TYR A 85 -1.41 -18.90 -3.85
N SER A 86 -0.73 -18.53 -2.77
CA SER A 86 0.68 -18.86 -2.53
C SER A 86 0.89 -20.15 -1.72
N ASN A 87 -0.18 -20.74 -1.19
CA ASN A 87 -0.14 -21.91 -0.31
C ASN A 87 -1.30 -22.86 -0.61
N ALA A 88 -1.09 -24.15 -0.35
CA ALA A 88 -2.07 -25.21 -0.64
C ALA A 88 -3.30 -25.20 0.28
N ASP A 89 -3.19 -24.60 1.47
CA ASP A 89 -4.34 -24.40 2.37
C ASP A 89 -5.31 -23.33 1.84
N ARG A 90 -4.86 -22.52 0.87
CA ARG A 90 -5.63 -21.47 0.19
C ARG A 90 -6.29 -20.50 1.18
N ALA A 91 -5.61 -20.25 2.30
CA ALA A 91 -6.14 -19.42 3.38
C ALA A 91 -6.40 -17.97 2.94
N VAL A 92 -5.63 -17.48 1.96
CA VAL A 92 -5.68 -16.09 1.50
C VAL A 92 -5.67 -16.04 -0.03
N ASP A 93 -6.73 -15.51 -0.64
CA ASP A 93 -6.71 -15.11 -2.05
C ASP A 93 -5.86 -13.85 -2.24
N LEU A 94 -4.82 -13.99 -3.02
CA LEU A 94 -3.84 -12.96 -3.33
C LEU A 94 -4.35 -11.94 -4.34
N TYR A 95 -5.27 -12.33 -5.22
CA TYR A 95 -5.84 -11.47 -6.25
C TYR A 95 -6.92 -10.57 -5.64
N GLY A 96 -7.97 -11.18 -5.07
CA GLY A 96 -9.04 -10.48 -4.37
C GLY A 96 -9.71 -9.35 -5.15
N ASP A 97 -10.59 -8.59 -4.48
CA ASP A 97 -11.37 -7.54 -5.13
C ASP A 97 -10.64 -6.17 -5.21
N ASN A 98 -9.52 -6.01 -4.50
CA ASN A 98 -8.86 -4.70 -4.26
C ASN A 98 -7.42 -4.65 -4.81
N ILE A 99 -7.15 -5.34 -5.91
CA ILE A 99 -5.87 -5.28 -6.61
C ILE A 99 -5.90 -4.21 -7.71
N GLU A 100 -4.95 -3.28 -7.69
CA GLU A 100 -4.72 -2.31 -8.74
C GLU A 100 -3.45 -2.69 -9.48
N VAL A 101 -3.60 -3.13 -10.74
CA VAL A 101 -2.46 -3.49 -11.60
C VAL A 101 -2.22 -2.35 -12.59
N ASP A 102 -1.05 -1.72 -12.51
CA ASP A 102 -0.70 -0.54 -13.30
C ASP A 102 -0.19 -0.89 -14.69
N TYR A 103 0.66 -1.92 -14.79
CA TYR A 103 1.18 -2.43 -16.05
C TYR A 103 0.76 -3.89 -16.20
N ARG A 104 -0.05 -4.18 -17.22
CA ARG A 104 -0.64 -5.50 -17.46
C ARG A 104 -0.11 -6.11 -18.74
N GLY A 105 0.19 -7.42 -18.71
CA GLY A 105 0.48 -8.19 -19.91
C GLY A 105 1.65 -7.59 -20.70
N TYR A 106 1.40 -7.25 -21.97
CA TYR A 106 2.39 -6.67 -22.88
C TYR A 106 2.94 -5.30 -22.46
N GLU A 107 2.35 -4.63 -21.47
CA GLU A 107 2.91 -3.38 -20.93
C GLU A 107 4.10 -3.61 -19.99
N VAL A 108 4.33 -4.84 -19.53
CA VAL A 108 5.46 -5.18 -18.64
C VAL A 108 6.73 -5.42 -19.46
N THR A 109 7.34 -4.34 -19.96
CA THR A 109 8.57 -4.38 -20.76
C THR A 109 9.73 -3.76 -19.99
N VAL A 110 10.96 -4.06 -20.41
CA VAL A 110 12.16 -3.40 -19.85
C VAL A 110 12.08 -1.89 -20.05
N GLU A 111 11.64 -1.46 -21.24
CA GLU A 111 11.47 -0.05 -21.57
C GLU A 111 10.51 0.68 -20.62
N ASN A 112 9.31 0.14 -20.41
CA ASN A 112 8.33 0.78 -19.52
C ASN A 112 8.81 0.84 -18.08
N PHE A 113 9.49 -0.21 -17.60
CA PHE A 113 10.07 -0.22 -16.26
C PHE A 113 11.17 0.85 -16.10
N ILE A 114 12.10 0.97 -17.05
CA ILE A 114 13.14 2.00 -17.03
C ILE A 114 12.54 3.42 -17.15
N ARG A 115 11.55 3.62 -18.03
CA ARG A 115 10.85 4.91 -18.18
C ARG A 115 10.10 5.30 -16.92
N LEU A 116 9.49 4.35 -16.22
CA LEU A 116 8.84 4.55 -14.93
C LEU A 116 9.83 5.05 -13.87
N LEU A 117 10.94 4.34 -13.68
CA LEU A 117 11.96 4.70 -12.69
C LEU A 117 12.57 6.09 -13.00
N THR A 118 12.89 6.33 -14.27
CA THR A 118 13.61 7.53 -14.70
C THR A 118 12.71 8.73 -15.04
N ASP A 119 11.39 8.60 -14.93
CA ASP A 119 10.40 9.64 -15.30
C ASP A 119 10.54 10.13 -16.74
N ARG A 120 10.60 9.18 -17.66
CA ARG A 120 10.65 9.41 -19.10
C ARG A 120 9.35 8.92 -19.75
N LEU A 121 8.23 9.34 -19.17
CA LEU A 121 6.88 8.99 -19.58
C LEU A 121 6.21 10.21 -20.22
N ASP A 122 5.55 10.01 -21.36
CA ASP A 122 4.80 11.04 -22.09
C ASP A 122 3.68 11.64 -21.20
N GLU A 123 3.28 12.90 -21.41
CA GLU A 123 2.32 13.62 -20.55
C GLU A 123 0.95 12.94 -20.43
N ASP A 124 0.53 12.18 -21.45
CA ASP A 124 -0.73 11.45 -21.51
C ASP A 124 -0.73 10.15 -20.67
N VAL A 125 0.44 9.68 -20.20
CA VAL A 125 0.52 8.53 -19.30
C VAL A 125 -0.22 8.85 -17.99
N PRO A 126 -1.23 8.03 -17.59
CA PRO A 126 -2.04 8.27 -16.40
C PRO A 126 -1.21 8.34 -15.11
N ARG A 127 -1.71 9.07 -14.11
CA ARG A 127 -1.02 9.24 -12.81
C ARG A 127 -0.75 7.90 -12.10
N SER A 128 -1.67 6.93 -12.19
CA SER A 128 -1.48 5.60 -11.59
C SER A 128 -0.25 4.87 -12.13
N LYS A 129 0.14 5.14 -13.37
CA LYS A 129 1.33 4.52 -14.01
C LYS A 129 2.62 5.31 -13.78
N ARG A 130 2.63 6.30 -12.89
CA ARG A 130 3.81 7.14 -12.62
C ARG A 130 4.30 6.93 -11.19
N LEU A 131 5.60 6.70 -11.05
CA LEU A 131 6.26 6.70 -9.74
C LEU A 131 6.37 8.15 -9.26
N GLY A 132 5.55 8.56 -8.29
CA GLY A 132 5.49 9.93 -7.80
C GLY A 132 6.47 10.29 -6.70
N SER A 133 7.54 9.52 -6.53
CA SER A 133 8.53 9.67 -5.47
C SER A 133 9.44 10.90 -5.67
N ASP A 134 9.98 11.39 -4.56
CA ASP A 134 10.79 12.62 -4.48
C ASP A 134 11.98 12.46 -3.51
N ALA A 135 12.64 13.57 -3.20
CA ALA A 135 13.84 13.60 -2.36
C ALA A 135 13.61 13.17 -0.90
N GLY A 136 12.35 13.14 -0.46
CA GLY A 136 11.94 12.69 0.88
C GLY A 136 11.34 11.29 0.88
N SER A 137 11.24 10.63 -0.27
CA SER A 137 10.52 9.36 -0.41
C SER A 137 11.44 8.15 -0.27
N ASN A 138 11.11 7.18 0.59
CA ASN A 138 11.75 5.87 0.51
C ASN A 138 11.08 5.01 -0.56
N VAL A 139 11.88 4.27 -1.32
CA VAL A 139 11.39 3.47 -2.44
C VAL A 139 11.80 2.01 -2.26
N LEU A 140 10.81 1.12 -2.15
CA LEU A 140 10.98 -0.32 -2.26
C LEU A 140 10.87 -0.72 -3.73
N VAL A 141 11.90 -1.35 -4.29
CA VAL A 141 11.84 -1.99 -5.60
C VAL A 141 12.00 -3.50 -5.40
N TYR A 142 10.94 -4.26 -5.65
CA TYR A 142 10.96 -5.71 -5.61
C TYR A 142 10.78 -6.30 -7.01
N MET A 143 11.67 -7.20 -7.40
CA MET A 143 11.61 -7.89 -8.69
C MET A 143 11.72 -9.40 -8.50
N THR A 144 10.97 -10.17 -9.28
CA THR A 144 11.09 -11.63 -9.29
C THR A 144 10.91 -12.21 -10.69
N GLY A 145 11.64 -13.28 -10.98
CA GLY A 145 11.57 -13.98 -12.25
C GLY A 145 12.78 -14.86 -12.52
N HIS A 146 12.98 -15.19 -13.79
CA HIS A 146 14.14 -15.96 -14.24
C HIS A 146 15.29 -15.05 -14.64
N GLY A 147 16.50 -15.39 -14.24
CA GLY A 147 17.69 -14.58 -14.44
C GLY A 147 18.95 -15.43 -14.40
N GLY A 148 20.09 -14.75 -14.34
CA GLY A 148 21.41 -15.34 -14.24
C GLY A 148 22.45 -14.26 -13.93
N ASP A 149 23.72 -14.54 -14.23
CA ASP A 149 24.81 -13.58 -13.98
C ASP A 149 24.55 -12.24 -14.69
N GLN A 150 24.18 -11.23 -13.89
CA GLN A 150 23.94 -9.84 -14.27
C GLN A 150 22.77 -9.60 -15.23
N PHE A 151 21.80 -10.51 -15.32
CA PHE A 151 20.57 -10.25 -16.08
C PHE A 151 19.31 -10.87 -15.46
N LEU A 152 18.16 -10.25 -15.74
CA LEU A 152 16.82 -10.76 -15.43
C LEU A 152 15.94 -10.73 -16.68
N LYS A 153 15.28 -11.84 -17.02
CA LYS A 153 14.42 -11.96 -18.19
C LYS A 153 13.07 -11.30 -17.98
N PHE A 154 12.64 -10.50 -18.95
CA PHE A 154 11.30 -9.95 -19.08
C PHE A 154 10.52 -10.71 -20.15
N GLN A 155 9.39 -11.29 -19.73
CA GLN A 155 8.43 -12.00 -20.56
C GLN A 155 9.02 -13.11 -21.45
N ASP A 156 10.18 -13.66 -21.11
CA ASP A 156 10.92 -14.63 -21.94
C ASP A 156 11.29 -14.11 -23.34
N ALA A 157 11.38 -12.78 -23.50
CA ALA A 157 11.65 -12.11 -24.78
C ALA A 157 12.76 -11.05 -24.68
N GLU A 158 12.81 -10.32 -23.56
CA GLU A 158 13.80 -9.27 -23.29
C GLU A 158 14.58 -9.61 -22.03
N GLU A 159 15.69 -8.92 -21.80
CA GLU A 159 16.51 -9.03 -20.60
C GLU A 159 16.86 -7.62 -20.12
N ILE A 160 16.80 -7.40 -18.81
CA ILE A 160 17.37 -6.21 -18.16
C ILE A 160 18.68 -6.60 -17.48
N GLY A 161 19.73 -5.81 -17.71
CA GLY A 161 21.05 -6.04 -17.11
C GLY A 161 21.22 -5.34 -15.77
N ALA A 162 22.22 -5.79 -15.01
CA ALA A 162 22.66 -5.12 -13.78
C ALA A 162 23.10 -3.66 -14.01
N TRP A 163 23.69 -3.37 -15.18
CA TRP A 163 24.05 -2.02 -15.60
C TRP A 163 22.84 -1.13 -15.89
N ASP A 164 21.79 -1.66 -16.53
CA ASP A 164 20.58 -0.89 -16.82
C ASP A 164 19.89 -0.44 -15.51
N LEU A 165 19.86 -1.31 -14.50
CA LEU A 165 19.37 -0.97 -13.16
C LEU A 165 20.25 0.06 -12.47
N ALA A 166 21.58 -0.09 -12.54
CA ALA A 166 22.52 0.87 -11.97
C ALA A 166 22.32 2.28 -12.55
N ASP A 167 22.20 2.37 -13.87
CA ASP A 167 22.00 3.63 -14.58
C ASP A 167 20.61 4.23 -14.31
N ALA A 168 19.58 3.39 -14.17
CA ALA A 168 18.24 3.85 -13.80
C ALA A 168 18.22 4.45 -12.39
N PHE A 169 18.83 3.78 -11.41
CA PHE A 169 18.95 4.30 -10.04
C PHE A 169 19.86 5.54 -9.98
N GLY A 170 20.91 5.60 -10.81
CA GLY A 170 21.72 6.80 -11.01
C GLY A 170 20.89 8.01 -11.45
N GLN A 171 20.03 7.82 -12.43
CA GLN A 171 19.13 8.88 -12.88
C GLN A 171 18.06 9.24 -11.84
N MET A 172 17.54 8.27 -11.10
CA MET A 172 16.62 8.56 -9.99
C MET A 172 17.30 9.43 -8.94
N TRP A 173 18.56 9.13 -8.59
CA TRP A 173 19.35 9.91 -7.65
C TRP A 173 19.59 11.34 -8.14
N GLU A 174 20.07 11.50 -9.38
CA GLU A 174 20.32 12.82 -9.98
C GLU A 174 19.04 13.68 -10.05
N LYS A 175 17.89 13.05 -10.30
CA LYS A 175 16.58 13.70 -10.33
C LYS A 175 15.94 13.83 -8.94
N LYS A 176 16.63 13.43 -7.87
CA LYS A 176 16.15 13.45 -6.48
C LYS A 176 14.79 12.76 -6.31
N ARG A 177 14.68 11.53 -6.82
CA ARG A 177 13.45 10.73 -6.80
C ARG A 177 13.39 9.70 -5.67
N TYR A 178 14.40 9.65 -4.82
CA TYR A 178 14.35 8.88 -3.59
C TYR A 178 15.22 9.54 -2.52
N HIS A 179 14.83 9.34 -1.26
CA HIS A 179 15.63 9.56 -0.07
C HIS A 179 16.52 8.34 0.19
N GLU A 180 15.90 7.17 0.35
CA GLU A 180 16.55 5.86 0.47
C GLU A 180 15.85 4.84 -0.44
N LEU A 181 16.61 3.86 -0.94
CA LEU A 181 16.08 2.82 -1.83
C LEU A 181 16.44 1.44 -1.29
N LEU A 182 15.43 0.59 -1.14
CA LEU A 182 15.60 -0.83 -0.84
C LEU A 182 15.31 -1.64 -2.11
N PHE A 183 16.36 -2.24 -2.68
CA PHE A 183 16.26 -3.12 -3.83
C PHE A 183 16.24 -4.58 -3.39
N MET A 184 15.21 -5.32 -3.78
CA MET A 184 15.01 -6.72 -3.44
C MET A 184 14.77 -7.52 -4.70
N ILE A 185 15.51 -8.61 -4.91
CA ILE A 185 15.37 -9.41 -6.13
C ILE A 185 15.41 -10.92 -5.87
N ASP A 186 14.37 -11.63 -6.33
CA ASP A 186 14.29 -13.09 -6.27
C ASP A 186 14.46 -13.71 -7.66
N THR A 187 15.67 -14.19 -7.93
CA THR A 187 16.05 -14.85 -9.19
C THR A 187 17.33 -15.68 -9.02
N CYS A 188 17.68 -16.49 -10.02
CA CYS A 188 18.98 -17.17 -10.05
C CYS A 188 20.12 -16.15 -10.18
N GLN A 189 21.17 -16.33 -9.39
CA GLN A 189 22.31 -15.40 -9.30
C GLN A 189 21.93 -13.96 -8.98
N ALA A 190 20.87 -13.79 -8.18
CA ALA A 190 20.30 -12.51 -7.80
C ALA A 190 21.34 -11.50 -7.27
N ASN A 191 22.35 -11.96 -6.53
CA ASN A 191 23.36 -11.09 -5.94
C ASN A 191 24.21 -10.34 -6.97
N THR A 192 24.28 -10.85 -8.21
CA THR A 192 25.01 -10.21 -9.31
C THR A 192 24.31 -8.95 -9.82
N MET A 193 22.99 -8.84 -9.63
CA MET A 193 22.15 -7.77 -10.19
C MET A 193 22.40 -6.39 -9.60
N TYR A 194 22.98 -6.31 -8.40
CA TYR A 194 23.27 -5.06 -7.72
C TYR A 194 24.76 -4.77 -7.60
N THR A 195 25.63 -5.53 -8.25
CA THR A 195 27.11 -5.35 -8.19
C THR A 195 27.59 -4.05 -8.81
N HIS A 196 26.86 -3.55 -9.81
CA HIS A 196 27.21 -2.32 -10.55
C HIS A 196 26.55 -1.05 -10.02
N PHE A 197 25.72 -1.14 -8.97
CA PHE A 197 25.12 0.06 -8.38
C PHE A 197 26.23 0.98 -7.84
N TYR A 198 26.05 2.28 -8.09
CA TYR A 198 27.01 3.32 -7.72
C TYR A 198 26.34 4.53 -7.05
N SER A 199 25.00 4.59 -7.02
CA SER A 199 24.25 5.68 -6.40
C SER A 199 24.14 5.47 -4.89
N PRO A 200 24.22 6.53 -4.07
CA PRO A 200 24.17 6.40 -2.63
C PRO A 200 22.75 6.09 -2.12
N ASN A 201 22.66 5.78 -0.83
CA ASN A 201 21.43 5.53 -0.08
C ASN A 201 20.66 4.30 -0.60
N ILE A 202 21.37 3.31 -1.14
CA ILE A 202 20.79 2.06 -1.62
C ILE A 202 21.21 0.92 -0.68
N ILE A 203 20.22 0.16 -0.22
CA ILE A 203 20.39 -1.17 0.38
C ILE A 203 19.87 -2.17 -0.64
N ALA A 204 20.64 -3.19 -0.96
CA ALA A 204 20.24 -4.20 -1.93
C ALA A 204 20.34 -5.61 -1.33
N THR A 205 19.38 -6.47 -1.64
CA THR A 205 19.38 -7.88 -1.22
C THR A 205 18.88 -8.78 -2.33
N GLY A 206 19.42 -10.00 -2.42
CA GLY A 206 19.12 -10.96 -3.46
C GLY A 206 19.02 -12.38 -2.90
N SER A 207 18.28 -13.25 -3.60
CA SER A 207 17.97 -14.60 -3.13
C SER A 207 19.09 -15.64 -3.29
N SER A 208 20.08 -15.42 -4.16
CA SER A 208 21.10 -16.42 -4.50
C SER A 208 22.43 -15.80 -4.96
N ALA A 209 23.55 -16.46 -4.68
CA ALA A 209 24.88 -15.99 -5.04
C ALA A 209 25.26 -16.29 -6.50
N LEU A 210 26.42 -15.78 -6.94
CA LEU A 210 26.99 -16.13 -8.23
C LEU A 210 27.14 -17.66 -8.33
N ASP A 211 26.85 -18.21 -9.51
CA ASP A 211 26.84 -19.67 -9.77
C ASP A 211 25.76 -20.49 -9.03
N GLU A 212 24.77 -19.84 -8.39
CA GLU A 212 23.65 -20.51 -7.73
C GLU A 212 22.30 -20.28 -8.44
N SER A 213 21.41 -21.26 -8.29
CA SER A 213 19.98 -21.10 -8.65
C SER A 213 19.18 -20.58 -7.45
N SER A 214 18.08 -19.89 -7.71
CA SER A 214 17.00 -19.74 -6.72
C SER A 214 15.98 -20.86 -6.90
N TYR A 215 15.22 -21.16 -5.85
CA TYR A 215 14.38 -22.36 -5.80
C TYR A 215 12.94 -22.05 -5.41
N SER A 216 12.02 -22.78 -6.03
CA SER A 216 10.61 -22.80 -5.62
C SER A 216 10.41 -23.54 -4.28
N HIS A 217 9.39 -23.16 -3.50
CA HIS A 217 9.11 -23.76 -2.19
C HIS A 217 7.99 -24.81 -2.23
N HIS A 218 6.77 -24.39 -2.50
CA HIS A 218 5.58 -25.24 -2.47
C HIS A 218 5.04 -25.47 -3.87
N ALA A 219 4.67 -26.72 -4.17
CA ALA A 219 3.84 -27.07 -5.30
C ALA A 219 2.42 -27.36 -4.81
N ASP A 220 1.43 -26.82 -5.51
CA ASP A 220 0.02 -27.13 -5.28
C ASP A 220 -0.43 -28.12 -6.37
N ASN A 221 -0.99 -29.26 -5.96
CA ASN A 221 -1.42 -30.31 -6.90
C ASN A 221 -2.65 -29.92 -7.71
N ASP A 222 -3.54 -29.08 -7.16
CA ASP A 222 -4.75 -28.60 -7.83
C ASP A 222 -4.39 -27.50 -8.87
N VAL A 223 -3.40 -26.65 -8.54
CA VAL A 223 -2.84 -25.66 -9.49
C VAL A 223 -1.87 -26.31 -10.49
N GLY A 224 -1.21 -27.40 -10.08
CA GLY A 224 -0.31 -28.22 -10.89
C GLY A 224 1.11 -27.67 -11.07
N VAL A 225 1.47 -26.60 -10.35
CA VAL A 225 2.78 -25.94 -10.44
C VAL A 225 3.24 -25.42 -9.08
N ALA A 226 4.48 -24.95 -9.01
CA ALA A 226 4.97 -24.23 -7.84
C ALA A 226 4.26 -22.86 -7.69
N VAL A 227 3.86 -22.56 -6.46
CA VAL A 227 3.01 -21.39 -6.14
C VAL A 227 3.76 -20.26 -5.43
N ILE A 228 4.98 -20.50 -4.95
CA ILE A 228 5.82 -19.47 -4.33
C ILE A 228 7.31 -19.86 -4.39
N ASP A 229 8.21 -18.87 -4.40
CA ASP A 229 9.66 -19.09 -4.27
C ASP A 229 10.14 -19.10 -2.82
N ARG A 230 11.22 -19.83 -2.53
CA ARG A 230 11.71 -20.09 -1.16
C ARG A 230 12.14 -18.84 -0.44
N TRP A 231 13.01 -18.05 -1.06
CA TRP A 231 13.52 -16.85 -0.43
C TRP A 231 12.36 -15.87 -0.15
N THR A 232 11.51 -15.64 -1.15
CA THR A 232 10.31 -14.82 -0.96
C THR A 232 9.36 -15.37 0.11
N TYR A 233 9.15 -16.69 0.20
CA TYR A 233 8.34 -17.32 1.24
C TYR A 233 8.86 -16.97 2.65
N TYR A 234 10.17 -17.08 2.90
CA TYR A 234 10.74 -16.79 4.23
C TYR A 234 10.79 -15.29 4.54
N VAL A 235 10.97 -14.43 3.53
CA VAL A 235 10.77 -12.98 3.68
C VAL A 235 9.33 -12.68 4.11
N LEU A 236 8.35 -13.27 3.42
CA LEU A 236 6.93 -13.09 3.74
C LEU A 236 6.58 -13.67 5.11
N GLU A 237 7.12 -14.83 5.49
CA GLU A 237 6.93 -15.41 6.82
C GLU A 237 7.38 -14.43 7.91
N PHE A 238 8.56 -13.80 7.76
CA PHE A 238 9.02 -12.76 8.69
C PHE A 238 8.07 -11.56 8.70
N LEU A 239 7.72 -11.02 7.53
CA LEU A 239 6.84 -9.86 7.41
C LEU A 239 5.45 -10.13 7.99
N GLU A 240 4.92 -11.34 7.83
CA GLU A 240 3.58 -11.70 8.27
C GLU A 240 3.49 -12.03 9.76
N THR A 241 4.50 -12.70 10.30
CA THR A 241 4.49 -13.17 11.70
C THR A 241 5.11 -12.18 12.67
N GLN A 242 6.14 -11.43 12.24
CA GLN A 242 6.89 -10.53 13.12
C GLN A 242 6.49 -9.06 12.91
N VAL A 243 6.31 -8.61 11.66
CA VAL A 243 5.95 -7.22 11.32
C VAL A 243 4.43 -7.06 11.24
N THR A 244 3.77 -7.15 12.39
CA THR A 244 2.30 -7.18 12.48
C THR A 244 1.62 -5.81 12.47
N SER A 245 2.38 -4.71 12.56
CA SER A 245 1.84 -3.34 12.52
C SER A 245 2.79 -2.35 11.86
N ALA A 246 2.24 -1.24 11.35
CA ALA A 246 3.00 -0.13 10.77
C ALA A 246 3.94 0.58 11.77
N ASN A 247 3.78 0.32 13.07
CA ASN A 247 4.63 0.89 14.13
C ASN A 247 5.74 -0.07 14.60
N SER A 248 5.94 -1.19 13.87
CA SER A 248 6.99 -2.16 14.19
C SER A 248 8.36 -1.50 14.29
N LYS A 249 9.15 -1.93 15.27
CA LYS A 249 10.53 -1.48 15.47
C LYS A 249 11.55 -2.50 14.98
N LEU A 250 11.09 -3.57 14.33
CA LEU A 250 11.98 -4.54 13.70
C LEU A 250 12.70 -3.87 12.55
N THR A 251 13.98 -4.19 12.46
CA THR A 251 14.94 -3.56 11.57
C THR A 251 15.20 -4.40 10.32
N LEU A 252 15.81 -3.81 9.31
CA LEU A 252 16.35 -4.55 8.17
C LEU A 252 17.44 -5.54 8.63
N GLY A 253 18.20 -5.20 9.68
CA GLY A 253 19.09 -6.15 10.33
C GLY A 253 18.36 -7.39 10.83
N ASP A 254 17.24 -7.22 11.54
CA ASP A 254 16.43 -8.36 12.03
C ASP A 254 15.86 -9.21 10.88
N LEU A 255 15.42 -8.56 9.79
CA LEU A 255 14.94 -9.26 8.60
C LEU A 255 16.05 -10.09 7.95
N PHE A 256 17.22 -9.51 7.73
CA PHE A 256 18.31 -10.21 7.05
C PHE A 256 18.98 -11.27 7.93
N ASP A 257 19.02 -11.06 9.25
CA ASP A 257 19.47 -12.09 10.20
C ASP A 257 18.50 -13.28 10.30
N SER A 258 17.24 -13.11 9.85
CA SER A 258 16.27 -14.21 9.78
C SER A 258 16.50 -15.16 8.60
N TYR A 259 17.39 -14.82 7.66
CA TYR A 259 17.73 -15.69 6.54
C TYR A 259 18.39 -16.98 7.00
N ASP A 260 17.85 -18.10 6.53
CA ASP A 260 18.33 -19.44 6.83
C ASP A 260 18.60 -20.17 5.52
N GLU A 261 19.87 -20.25 5.12
CA GLU A 261 20.30 -20.89 3.87
C GLU A 261 19.88 -22.36 3.79
N ALA A 262 19.75 -23.06 4.92
CA ALA A 262 19.32 -24.45 4.93
C ALA A 262 17.83 -24.58 4.54
N LYS A 263 17.03 -23.56 4.82
CA LYS A 263 15.62 -23.47 4.42
C LYS A 263 15.44 -22.88 3.01
N ILE A 264 16.24 -21.87 2.68
CA ILE A 264 16.18 -21.14 1.40
C ILE A 264 16.77 -21.97 0.25
N HIS A 265 17.76 -22.82 0.53
CA HIS A 265 18.50 -23.67 -0.43
C HIS A 265 19.42 -22.90 -1.40
N SER A 266 19.66 -21.62 -1.15
CA SER A 266 20.64 -20.77 -1.83
C SER A 266 21.22 -19.78 -0.80
N GLN A 267 22.24 -19.01 -1.20
CA GLN A 267 22.93 -18.05 -0.36
C GLN A 267 22.42 -16.62 -0.65
N PRO A 268 21.50 -16.07 0.17
CA PRO A 268 21.06 -14.69 -0.01
C PRO A 268 22.19 -13.72 0.31
N GLY A 269 22.31 -12.65 -0.46
CA GLY A 269 23.32 -11.61 -0.24
C GLY A 269 22.69 -10.28 0.10
N VAL A 270 23.41 -9.46 0.88
CA VAL A 270 23.03 -8.07 1.17
C VAL A 270 24.22 -7.16 0.91
N ARG A 271 23.95 -6.02 0.27
CA ARG A 271 24.94 -4.98 -0.06
C ARG A 271 24.60 -3.69 0.69
N TRP A 272 25.60 -3.11 1.36
CA TRP A 272 25.44 -1.96 2.26
C TRP A 272 26.37 -0.78 1.95
N ASP A 273 27.42 -0.95 1.15
CA ASP A 273 28.50 0.02 0.96
C ASP A 273 28.06 1.36 0.34
N LEU A 274 26.92 1.37 -0.34
CA LEU A 274 26.32 2.58 -0.91
C LEU A 274 25.47 3.35 0.10
N PHE A 275 25.15 2.75 1.24
CA PHE A 275 24.38 3.40 2.29
C PHE A 275 25.30 4.27 3.16
N PRO A 276 24.93 5.51 3.50
CA PRO A 276 25.73 6.34 4.40
C PRO A 276 25.95 5.65 5.75
N GLY A 277 27.21 5.47 6.14
CA GLY A 277 27.56 4.73 7.35
C GLY A 277 27.63 3.21 7.18
N GLY A 278 27.35 2.68 5.98
CA GLY A 278 27.48 1.27 5.63
C GLY A 278 26.51 0.36 6.38
N GLU A 279 26.95 -0.87 6.62
CA GLU A 279 26.15 -1.89 7.30
C GLU A 279 25.65 -1.48 8.69
N PRO A 280 26.46 -0.85 9.58
CA PRO A 280 25.98 -0.45 10.90
C PRO A 280 24.75 0.46 10.88
N GLU A 281 24.71 1.43 9.97
CA GLU A 281 23.57 2.36 9.84
C GLU A 281 22.42 1.75 9.04
N GLY A 282 22.73 1.05 7.94
CA GLY A 282 21.72 0.41 7.10
C GLY A 282 20.89 -0.62 7.87
N ARG A 283 21.54 -1.38 8.76
CA ARG A 283 20.87 -2.37 9.61
C ARG A 283 19.91 -1.76 10.62
N LEU A 284 20.03 -0.48 10.97
CA LEU A 284 19.16 0.20 11.95
C LEU A 284 17.85 0.69 11.34
N ARG A 285 17.75 0.76 10.00
CA ARG A 285 16.51 1.14 9.32
C ARG A 285 15.42 0.14 9.64
N THR A 286 14.22 0.64 9.93
CA THR A 286 13.10 -0.24 10.26
C THR A 286 12.55 -0.85 8.98
N VAL A 287 11.97 -2.05 9.08
CA VAL A 287 11.29 -2.67 7.93
C VAL A 287 10.15 -1.78 7.44
N VAL A 288 9.45 -1.10 8.36
CA VAL A 288 8.33 -0.22 8.00
C VAL A 288 8.78 1.08 7.33
N ASP A 289 10.07 1.43 7.38
CA ASP A 289 10.63 2.55 6.60
C ASP A 289 10.55 2.29 5.08
N PHE A 290 10.35 1.05 4.64
CA PHE A 290 10.16 0.69 3.22
C PHE A 290 8.83 -0.01 2.94
N PHE A 291 8.30 -0.77 3.91
CA PHE A 291 7.09 -1.58 3.72
C PHE A 291 5.81 -0.97 4.32
N GLY A 292 5.92 0.02 5.21
CA GLY A 292 4.78 0.61 5.92
C GLY A 292 4.40 2.00 5.44
N ASN A 293 3.24 2.50 5.87
CA ASN A 293 2.87 3.89 5.63
C ASN A 293 3.61 4.84 6.57
N VAL A 294 3.92 6.04 6.09
CA VAL A 294 4.34 7.16 6.94
C VAL A 294 3.08 7.81 7.51
N GLN A 295 2.80 7.60 8.79
CA GLN A 295 1.73 8.34 9.48
C GLN A 295 2.31 9.66 10.00
N ASN A 296 2.13 10.74 9.24
CA ASN A 296 2.33 12.08 9.76
C ASN A 296 1.20 12.39 10.75
N ILE A 297 1.40 12.09 12.03
CA ILE A 297 0.55 12.62 13.08
C ILE A 297 1.02 14.05 13.31
N GLU A 298 0.46 15.00 12.56
CA GLU A 298 0.48 16.39 12.98
C GLU A 298 -0.28 16.46 14.31
N VAL A 299 0.46 16.48 15.43
CA VAL A 299 -0.14 16.76 16.73
C VAL A 299 -0.47 18.25 16.73
N GLU A 300 -1.62 18.61 16.16
CA GLU A 300 -2.18 19.93 16.36
C GLU A 300 -2.29 20.15 17.87
N ASN A 301 -1.62 21.19 18.37
CA ASN A 301 -1.76 21.60 19.75
C ASN A 301 -3.25 21.80 20.03
N ALA A 302 -3.82 21.06 20.98
CA ALA A 302 -5.26 21.13 21.33
C ALA A 302 -5.73 22.54 21.76
N ASN A 303 -4.80 23.48 21.96
CA ASN A 303 -5.03 24.87 22.30
C ASN A 303 -4.83 25.84 21.13
N ALA A 304 -4.53 25.36 19.92
CA ALA A 304 -4.39 26.20 18.73
C ALA A 304 -5.74 26.82 18.37
N THR A 305 -5.77 28.15 18.26
CA THR A 305 -6.95 28.95 17.88
C THR A 305 -6.82 29.54 16.48
N GLU A 306 -5.97 28.96 15.63
CA GLU A 306 -5.85 29.38 14.24
C GLU A 306 -7.07 28.92 13.42
N PRO A 307 -7.42 29.63 12.33
CA PRO A 307 -8.56 29.26 11.49
C PRO A 307 -8.39 27.85 10.93
N GLY A 308 -9.36 26.96 11.20
CA GLY A 308 -9.30 25.54 10.80
C GLY A 308 -8.67 24.60 11.84
N SER A 309 -8.54 25.03 13.10
CA SER A 309 -8.02 24.14 14.15
C SER A 309 -9.02 23.06 14.59
N LEU A 310 -8.50 21.95 15.14
CA LEU A 310 -9.29 20.85 15.71
C LEU A 310 -10.46 21.31 16.62
N ARG A 311 -10.28 22.40 17.38
CA ARG A 311 -11.33 22.93 18.25
C ARG A 311 -12.49 23.55 17.47
N GLU A 312 -12.17 24.26 16.39
CA GLU A 312 -13.17 24.85 15.50
C GLU A 312 -13.95 23.76 14.76
N ASP A 313 -13.24 22.74 14.26
CA ASP A 313 -13.84 21.56 13.61
C ASP A 313 -14.75 20.78 14.55
N LEU A 314 -14.33 20.55 15.81
CA LEU A 314 -15.17 19.89 16.81
C LEU A 314 -16.42 20.71 17.15
N LEU A 315 -16.33 22.04 17.15
CA LEU A 315 -17.48 22.93 17.34
C LEU A 315 -18.41 22.92 16.12
N GLU A 316 -17.87 22.87 14.90
CA GLU A 316 -18.59 22.73 13.64
C GLU A 316 -19.39 21.42 13.63
N ILE A 317 -18.71 20.30 13.96
CA ILE A 317 -19.32 18.97 14.06
C ILE A 317 -20.43 18.97 15.11
N ALA A 318 -20.19 19.56 16.30
CA ALA A 318 -21.21 19.65 17.34
C ALA A 318 -22.44 20.43 16.88
N ARG A 319 -22.27 21.54 16.14
CA ARG A 319 -23.38 22.30 15.55
C ARG A 319 -24.14 21.49 14.51
N LEU A 320 -23.43 20.77 13.64
CA LEU A 320 -24.04 19.91 12.64
C LEU A 320 -24.86 18.80 13.30
N VAL A 321 -24.33 18.15 14.35
CA VAL A 321 -25.05 17.12 15.11
C VAL A 321 -26.32 17.67 15.73
N GLU A 322 -26.31 18.86 16.33
CA GLU A 322 -27.52 19.47 16.89
C GLU A 322 -28.53 19.86 15.80
N LYS A 323 -28.06 20.34 14.64
CA LYS A 323 -28.92 20.62 13.48
C LYS A 323 -29.60 19.35 12.98
N TRP A 324 -28.87 18.24 12.89
CA TRP A 324 -29.43 16.94 12.52
C TRP A 324 -30.44 16.43 13.55
N ARG A 325 -30.11 16.52 14.85
CA ARG A 325 -31.05 16.17 15.94
C ARG A 325 -32.33 17.01 15.92
N ALA A 326 -32.22 18.30 15.61
CA ALA A 326 -33.38 19.17 15.46
C ALA A 326 -34.26 18.74 14.27
N ARG A 327 -33.63 18.44 13.12
CA ARG A 327 -34.32 17.94 11.93
C ARG A 327 -35.00 16.59 12.17
N ASP A 328 -34.34 15.69 12.88
CA ASP A 328 -34.95 14.40 13.26
C ASP A 328 -36.16 14.61 14.17
N ARG A 329 -36.05 15.49 15.18
CA ARG A 329 -37.20 15.85 16.05
C ARG A 329 -38.37 16.42 15.24
N GLU A 330 -38.10 17.26 14.24
CA GLU A 330 -39.10 17.83 13.35
C GLU A 330 -39.74 16.75 12.46
N TYR A 331 -38.93 15.85 11.91
CA TYR A 331 -39.38 14.71 11.12
C TYR A 331 -40.30 13.77 11.93
N PHE A 332 -39.90 13.44 13.17
CA PHE A 332 -40.71 12.60 14.07
C PHE A 332 -41.94 13.32 14.62
N ALA A 333 -41.91 14.64 14.80
CA ALA A 333 -43.10 15.44 15.16
C ALA A 333 -44.12 15.48 14.00
N THR A 334 -43.64 15.53 12.76
CA THR A 334 -44.49 15.52 11.56
C THR A 334 -45.05 14.12 11.28
N SER A 335 -44.31 13.06 11.61
CA SER A 335 -44.73 11.66 11.51
C SER A 335 -45.80 11.25 12.54
N ASN A 336 -45.87 11.91 13.70
CA ASN A 336 -46.84 11.60 14.76
C ASN A 336 -48.16 12.39 14.65
N GLY A 337 -48.35 13.17 13.57
CA GLY A 337 -49.59 13.92 13.30
C GLY A 337 -50.78 13.08 12.83
N THR A 338 -50.63 11.76 12.67
CA THR A 338 -51.70 10.83 12.28
C THR A 338 -51.65 9.55 13.10
N ALA A 339 -51.88 9.66 14.41
CA ALA A 339 -52.33 8.53 15.22
C ALA A 339 -53.18 9.04 16.39
N SER A 340 -54.48 8.76 16.31
CA SER A 340 -55.45 8.98 17.39
C SER A 340 -55.05 8.16 18.62
N VAL A 341 -54.89 8.82 19.76
CA VAL A 341 -54.82 8.17 21.07
C VAL A 341 -56.02 8.62 21.88
N THR A 342 -56.86 7.65 22.21
CA THR A 342 -57.88 7.70 23.27
C THR A 342 -57.19 7.42 24.62
N GLU A 343 -57.26 8.40 25.54
CA GLU A 343 -57.02 8.22 26.99
C GLU A 343 -58.26 7.62 27.67
N PRO A 344 -58.15 6.90 28.83
CA PRO A 344 -58.07 7.56 30.17
C PRO A 344 -57.43 6.68 31.30
N PRO A 345 -57.55 6.99 32.62
CA PRO A 345 -56.98 8.14 33.34
C PRO A 345 -56.23 7.79 34.67
N SER A 346 -55.40 8.75 35.12
CA SER A 346 -55.02 9.18 36.50
C SER A 346 -54.71 8.18 37.65
N GLY A 347 -53.57 8.39 38.33
CA GLY A 347 -53.34 7.89 39.71
C GLY A 347 -51.99 8.22 40.38
N ARG A 348 -51.95 9.36 41.11
CA ARG A 348 -51.34 9.62 42.46
C ARG A 348 -49.83 9.40 42.80
N SER A 349 -49.24 10.52 43.24
CA SER A 349 -48.19 10.86 44.24
C SER A 349 -47.31 9.81 44.99
N GLU A 350 -46.07 10.27 45.27
CA GLU A 350 -45.15 10.05 46.42
C GLU A 350 -43.95 9.06 46.35
N SER A 351 -42.75 9.66 46.19
CA SER A 351 -41.62 9.74 47.14
C SER A 351 -40.67 8.54 47.48
N VAL A 352 -39.36 8.81 47.30
CA VAL A 352 -38.14 8.42 48.07
C VAL A 352 -37.44 7.05 47.88
N GLU A 353 -36.12 7.19 47.67
CA GLU A 353 -34.95 6.35 48.01
C GLU A 353 -34.44 5.15 47.19
N LEU A 354 -33.11 5.10 47.25
CA LEU A 354 -32.12 4.40 46.47
C LEU A 354 -31.98 2.95 46.93
N HIS A 355 -32.11 1.96 46.04
CA HIS A 355 -31.44 0.67 46.23
C HIS A 355 -30.92 0.09 44.92
N ARG A 356 -29.59 -0.06 44.91
CA ARG A 356 -28.76 -0.67 43.88
C ARG A 356 -29.09 -2.16 43.75
N SER A 357 -29.56 -2.59 42.58
CA SER A 357 -29.60 -4.00 42.18
C SER A 357 -29.28 -4.13 40.69
N SER A 358 -28.40 -5.08 40.38
CA SER A 358 -27.73 -5.28 39.12
C SER A 358 -28.60 -6.06 38.14
N ARG A 359 -28.80 -5.56 36.92
CA ARG A 359 -28.92 -6.40 35.71
C ARG A 359 -28.69 -5.55 34.45
N ARG A 360 -27.60 -5.84 33.74
CA ARG A 360 -27.39 -5.37 32.36
C ARG A 360 -28.20 -6.27 31.44
N GLU A 361 -29.22 -5.74 30.78
CA GLU A 361 -29.82 -6.38 29.61
C GLU A 361 -29.15 -5.84 28.34
N ALA A 362 -28.66 -6.77 27.52
CA ALA A 362 -28.08 -6.49 26.22
C ALA A 362 -29.23 -6.24 25.21
N VAL A 363 -29.26 -5.04 24.63
CA VAL A 363 -30.19 -4.69 23.54
C VAL A 363 -29.66 -5.28 22.24
N GLN A 364 -30.42 -6.18 21.62
CA GLN A 364 -30.16 -6.66 20.26
C GLN A 364 -30.66 -5.63 19.22
N PRO A 365 -30.03 -5.51 18.04
CA PRO A 365 -30.52 -4.63 16.99
C PRO A 365 -31.84 -5.14 16.41
N ALA A 366 -32.82 -4.25 16.29
CA ALA A 366 -34.11 -4.53 15.70
C ALA A 366 -33.98 -4.89 14.21
N LYS A 367 -34.55 -6.03 13.81
CA LYS A 367 -34.77 -6.38 12.40
C LYS A 367 -35.84 -5.47 11.81
N MET A 368 -35.48 -4.70 10.77
CA MET A 368 -36.44 -4.00 9.90
C MET A 368 -37.29 -5.04 9.18
N ALA A 369 -38.60 -5.00 9.41
CA ALA A 369 -39.56 -5.90 8.80
C ALA A 369 -39.92 -5.43 7.38
N GLY A 370 -39.73 -6.33 6.41
CA GLY A 370 -40.66 -6.61 5.32
C GLY A 370 -40.89 -5.56 4.23
N GLU A 371 -39.96 -5.42 3.29
CA GLU A 371 -40.27 -5.01 1.92
C GLU A 371 -39.95 -6.17 0.97
N THR A 372 -40.86 -6.45 0.04
CA THR A 372 -40.80 -7.69 -0.74
C THR A 372 -39.95 -7.52 -2.01
N PRO A 373 -39.23 -8.57 -2.49
CA PRO A 373 -38.25 -8.46 -3.57
C PRO A 373 -38.77 -7.91 -4.91
N TRP A 374 -40.09 -7.91 -5.12
CA TRP A 374 -40.71 -7.42 -6.35
C TRP A 374 -40.76 -5.88 -6.42
N GLU A 375 -40.87 -5.20 -5.28
CA GLU A 375 -40.93 -3.73 -5.23
C GLU A 375 -39.59 -3.11 -5.66
N ARG A 376 -38.47 -3.73 -5.25
CA ARG A 376 -37.11 -3.35 -5.69
C ARG A 376 -36.90 -3.59 -7.19
N ARG A 377 -37.50 -4.65 -7.75
CA ARG A 377 -37.42 -4.94 -9.19
C ARG A 377 -38.29 -3.96 -10.00
N ALA A 378 -39.44 -3.57 -9.49
CA ALA A 378 -40.31 -2.58 -10.11
C ALA A 378 -39.67 -1.17 -10.09
N LEU A 379 -39.05 -0.77 -8.97
CA LEU A 379 -38.29 0.47 -8.87
C LEU A 379 -37.05 0.45 -9.79
N GLY A 380 -36.32 -0.66 -9.86
CA GLY A 380 -35.18 -0.79 -10.77
C GLY A 380 -35.60 -0.67 -12.24
N ALA A 381 -36.71 -1.30 -12.62
CA ALA A 381 -37.24 -1.23 -13.98
C ALA A 381 -37.73 0.19 -14.35
N SER A 382 -38.34 0.93 -13.43
CA SER A 382 -38.81 2.30 -13.69
C SER A 382 -37.64 3.27 -13.87
N VAL A 383 -36.57 3.14 -13.07
CA VAL A 383 -35.35 3.96 -13.21
C VAL A 383 -34.65 3.68 -14.55
N LEU A 384 -34.54 2.41 -14.95
CA LEU A 384 -33.97 2.05 -16.26
C LEU A 384 -34.81 2.59 -17.44
N GLY A 385 -36.14 2.58 -17.30
CA GLY A 385 -37.05 3.15 -18.29
C GLY A 385 -36.87 4.67 -18.45
N VAL A 386 -36.70 5.40 -17.34
CA VAL A 386 -36.45 6.84 -17.36
C VAL A 386 -35.10 7.15 -18.00
N CYS A 387 -34.04 6.42 -17.63
CA CYS A 387 -32.71 6.60 -18.23
C CYS A 387 -32.71 6.33 -19.74
N ALA A 388 -33.41 5.29 -20.19
CA ALA A 388 -33.54 4.98 -21.62
C ALA A 388 -34.32 6.07 -22.37
N ALA A 389 -35.38 6.64 -21.78
CA ALA A 389 -36.14 7.74 -22.37
C ALA A 389 -35.30 9.03 -22.49
N VAL A 390 -34.49 9.34 -21.46
CA VAL A 390 -33.57 10.50 -21.48
C VAL A 390 -32.48 10.32 -22.55
N TRP A 391 -31.91 9.12 -22.65
CA TRP A 391 -30.89 8.82 -23.68
C TRP A 391 -31.48 8.93 -25.09
N PHE A 392 -32.68 8.38 -25.31
CA PHE A 392 -33.36 8.47 -26.61
C PHE A 392 -33.71 9.91 -26.98
N ALA A 393 -34.22 10.71 -26.04
CA ALA A 393 -34.49 12.12 -26.26
C ALA A 393 -33.22 12.92 -26.61
N GLY A 394 -32.11 12.65 -25.92
CA GLY A 394 -30.80 13.24 -26.22
C GLY A 394 -30.27 12.86 -27.61
N SER A 395 -30.51 11.61 -28.05
CA SER A 395 -30.08 11.14 -29.36
C SER A 395 -30.85 11.75 -30.55
N ILE A 396 -32.11 12.15 -30.34
CA ILE A 396 -32.95 12.78 -31.37
C ILE A 396 -32.69 14.29 -31.45
N LEU A 397 -32.43 14.95 -30.32
CA LEU A 397 -32.15 16.39 -30.25
C LEU A 397 -30.71 16.76 -30.62
N GLY A 398 -29.79 15.78 -30.69
CA GLY A 398 -28.37 15.98 -30.99
C GLY A 398 -27.96 15.89 -32.46
N ARG A 399 -28.90 15.76 -33.42
CA ARG A 399 -28.55 15.76 -34.85
C ARG A 399 -28.46 17.20 -35.39
N PRO A 400 -27.31 17.66 -35.90
CA PRO A 400 -27.22 18.94 -36.56
C PRO A 400 -28.02 18.91 -37.87
N SER A 401 -28.88 19.90 -38.08
CA SER A 401 -29.41 20.21 -39.41
C SER A 401 -28.24 20.70 -40.28
N SER A 402 -28.04 19.99 -41.39
CA SER A 402 -27.20 20.29 -42.58
C SER A 402 -26.47 21.63 -42.63
#